data_AF-A0A7X3R5D8-F1
#
_entry.id   AF-A0A7X3R5D8-F1
#
_cell.length_a   1.000
_cell.length_b   1.000
_cell.length_c   1.000
_cell.angle_alpha   90.00
_cell.angle_beta   90.00
_cell.angle_gamma   90.00
#
_symmetry.space_group_name_H-M   'P 1'
#
loop_
_entity.id
_entity.type
_entity.pdbx_description
1 polymer ?
#
loop_
_entity_poly.entity_id
_entity_poly.type
_entity_poly.pdbx_seq_one_letter_code
_entity_poly.pdbx_strand_id
1 'polypeptide(L)'
;MQETILNDLKMPYCPGCGHTVANKSMSKALADMGVHPLDVIVVSDIGCTGLVDPLLTCHTIHGLHGRAVALAMGIRMGLEHPDKKIIALQGDGGATIGLQHLLEAARHNLDLTLVVQNNMVYGMTGGQTSGLSSTEFKEPDRPETAVPGYDICALAHNAGAAYTARTFIGKDTAELWKEALSTPGFSLIEIVEMCPAYGMRKVQELHDTADYESVVTRKPRAVSLPHRADGRSLLDALKPIEHTCEAPLDGRLEIIVAGSAGEAIQSAGDLLSTAGITAGLSATKKGDYPITIGTGFSVAEVILSRQPIHYTGIDCPDIMIVISQDGLDKVRSRIGEHTL
;
A
#
# COMPACT_ATOMS: atom_id res chain seq x y z
N MET A 1 8.42 4.56 26.12
CA MET A 1 7.28 4.90 25.25
C MET A 1 7.08 3.68 24.37
N GLN A 2 5.87 3.13 24.26
CA GLN A 2 5.62 2.12 23.23
C GLN A 2 5.76 2.80 21.86
N GLU A 3 6.54 2.20 20.97
CA GLU A 3 6.78 2.76 19.64
C GLU A 3 5.55 2.56 18.75
N THR A 4 5.07 3.65 18.15
CA THR A 4 3.93 3.66 17.22
C THR A 4 4.43 3.42 15.81
N ILE A 5 3.65 2.68 15.01
CA ILE A 5 3.94 2.50 13.57
C ILE A 5 3.44 3.69 12.72
N LEU A 6 2.83 4.70 13.33
CA LEU A 6 2.37 5.92 12.66
C LEU A 6 3.23 7.11 13.09
N ASN A 7 3.66 7.93 12.12
CA ASN A 7 4.30 9.22 12.35
C ASN A 7 3.28 10.35 12.62
N ASP A 8 3.79 11.56 12.89
CA ASP A 8 2.98 12.73 13.25
C ASP A 8 2.39 13.49 12.06
N LEU A 9 2.52 12.98 10.83
CA LEU A 9 1.92 13.61 9.67
C LEU A 9 0.38 13.54 9.73
N LYS A 10 -0.26 14.53 9.12
CA LYS A 10 -1.72 14.56 9.02
C LYS A 10 -2.22 13.41 8.15
N MET A 11 -3.20 12.66 8.68
CA MET A 11 -3.90 11.61 7.94
C MET A 11 -4.49 12.17 6.63
N PRO A 12 -4.27 11.51 5.48
CA PRO A 12 -4.63 12.03 4.16
C PRO A 12 -6.12 11.84 3.81
N TYR A 13 -6.94 11.52 4.80
CA TYR A 13 -8.35 11.17 4.63
C TYR A 13 -9.28 12.37 4.81
N CYS A 14 -10.49 12.25 4.26
CA CYS A 14 -11.57 13.19 4.53
C CYS A 14 -11.87 13.28 6.05
N PRO A 15 -12.28 14.45 6.57
CA PRO A 15 -12.72 14.56 7.96
C PRO A 15 -13.84 13.56 8.28
N GLY A 16 -13.68 12.78 9.36
CA GLY A 16 -14.63 11.74 9.75
C GLY A 16 -14.50 10.40 9.01
N CYS A 17 -13.47 10.23 8.16
CA CYS A 17 -13.24 8.97 7.47
C CYS A 17 -12.85 7.84 8.44
N GLY A 18 -13.55 6.71 8.34
CA GLY A 18 -13.30 5.52 9.15
C GLY A 18 -11.88 4.97 9.04
N HIS A 19 -11.25 5.11 7.87
CA HIS A 19 -9.87 4.67 7.63
C HIS A 19 -8.89 5.26 8.65
N THR A 20 -9.12 6.49 9.12
CA THR A 20 -8.30 7.12 10.17
C THR A 20 -8.37 6.34 11.46
N VAL A 21 -9.57 5.92 11.86
CA VAL A 21 -9.80 5.21 13.12
C VAL A 21 -9.24 3.80 13.02
N ALA A 22 -9.49 3.09 11.92
CA ALA A 22 -8.95 1.75 11.67
C ALA A 22 -7.42 1.70 11.73
N ASN A 23 -6.73 2.63 11.05
CA ASN A 23 -5.26 2.69 11.07
C ASN A 23 -4.72 3.05 12.46
N LYS A 24 -5.38 3.94 13.21
CA LYS A 24 -5.02 4.23 14.60
C LYS A 24 -5.21 3.02 15.52
N SER A 25 -6.30 2.27 15.35
CA SER A 25 -6.57 1.05 16.11
C SER A 25 -5.53 -0.03 15.82
N MET A 26 -5.15 -0.23 14.55
CA MET A 26 -4.06 -1.13 14.17
C MET A 26 -2.74 -0.72 14.83
N SER A 27 -2.35 0.56 14.74
CA SER A 27 -1.12 1.07 15.34
C SER A 27 -1.10 0.89 16.86
N LYS A 28 -2.21 1.21 17.52
CA LYS A 28 -2.37 1.00 18.96
C LYS A 28 -2.26 -0.47 19.34
N ALA A 29 -2.88 -1.38 18.58
CA ALA A 29 -2.81 -2.81 18.89
C ALA A 29 -1.37 -3.35 18.81
N LEU A 30 -0.62 -2.96 17.77
CA LEU A 30 0.79 -3.33 17.63
C LEU A 30 1.66 -2.76 18.77
N ALA A 31 1.44 -1.50 19.13
CA ALA A 31 2.12 -0.85 20.26
C ALA A 31 1.81 -1.54 21.60
N ASP A 32 0.53 -1.85 21.85
CA ASP A 32 0.08 -2.56 23.06
C ASP A 32 0.67 -3.98 23.13
N MET A 33 0.89 -4.63 21.98
CA MET A 33 1.57 -5.93 21.87
C MET A 33 3.10 -5.83 22.01
N GLY A 34 3.66 -4.62 22.06
CA GLY A 34 5.11 -4.40 22.13
C GLY A 34 5.84 -4.78 20.85
N VAL A 35 5.16 -4.77 19.69
CA VAL A 35 5.77 -5.08 18.39
C VAL A 35 6.56 -3.87 17.92
N HIS A 36 7.85 -4.07 17.64
CA HIS A 36 8.70 -3.00 17.10
C HIS A 36 8.33 -2.69 15.64
N PRO A 37 8.29 -1.42 15.20
CA PRO A 37 7.88 -1.07 13.84
C PRO A 37 8.65 -1.79 12.72
N LEU A 38 9.96 -2.01 12.89
CA LEU A 38 10.78 -2.74 11.90
C LEU A 38 10.52 -4.26 11.85
N ASP A 39 9.68 -4.79 12.74
CA ASP A 39 9.18 -6.17 12.70
C ASP A 39 7.81 -6.28 12.03
N VAL A 40 7.32 -5.17 11.47
CA VAL A 40 6.07 -5.12 10.71
C VAL A 40 6.37 -4.82 9.25
N ILE A 41 5.71 -5.57 8.37
CA ILE A 41 5.68 -5.34 6.92
C ILE A 41 4.22 -5.12 6.53
N VAL A 42 3.91 -3.92 6.04
CA VAL A 42 2.58 -3.56 5.55
C VAL A 42 2.58 -3.60 4.02
N VAL A 43 1.63 -4.32 3.44
CA VAL A 43 1.40 -4.37 2.00
C VAL A 43 0.03 -3.77 1.72
N SER A 44 -0.01 -2.56 1.17
CA SER A 44 -1.27 -1.86 0.92
C SER A 44 -1.77 -2.06 -0.51
N ASP A 45 -3.06 -1.84 -0.72
CA ASP A 45 -3.70 -1.91 -2.03
C ASP A 45 -4.01 -0.51 -2.60
N ILE A 46 -4.32 -0.45 -3.89
CA ILE A 46 -4.85 0.74 -4.55
C ILE A 46 -6.23 1.08 -3.97
N GLY A 47 -6.38 2.32 -3.50
CA GLY A 47 -7.60 2.86 -2.94
C GLY A 47 -7.30 3.82 -1.79
N CYS A 48 -8.34 4.36 -1.14
CA CYS A 48 -8.12 5.21 0.04
C CYS A 48 -7.27 4.48 1.08
N THR A 49 -7.50 3.18 1.29
CA THR A 49 -6.71 2.33 2.20
C THR A 49 -5.19 2.55 2.11
N GLY A 50 -4.61 2.54 0.90
CA GLY A 50 -3.16 2.66 0.71
C GLY A 50 -2.59 4.06 0.84
N LEU A 51 -3.43 5.09 1.02
CA LEU A 51 -2.93 6.44 1.29
C LEU A 51 -2.19 6.54 2.63
N VAL A 52 -2.34 5.56 3.54
CA VAL A 52 -1.63 5.54 4.82
C VAL A 52 -0.13 5.30 4.69
N ASP A 53 0.36 4.78 3.55
CA ASP A 53 1.75 4.34 3.41
C ASP A 53 2.82 5.35 3.86
N PRO A 54 2.74 6.66 3.52
CA PRO A 54 3.74 7.64 3.96
C PRO A 54 3.72 7.93 5.46
N LEU A 55 2.66 7.52 6.17
CA LEU A 55 2.52 7.69 7.60
C LEU A 55 3.12 6.52 8.38
N LEU A 56 3.34 5.38 7.72
CA LEU A 56 3.82 4.17 8.36
C LEU A 56 5.34 4.23 8.55
N THR A 57 5.80 4.04 9.79
CA THR A 57 7.23 4.01 10.16
C THR A 57 7.84 2.61 10.11
N CYS A 58 7.19 1.69 9.39
CA CYS A 58 7.59 0.29 9.20
C CYS A 58 7.94 0.01 7.73
N HIS A 59 8.20 -1.25 7.37
CA HIS A 59 8.38 -1.62 5.97
C HIS A 59 7.05 -1.55 5.22
N THR A 60 7.00 -0.80 4.12
CA THR A 60 5.79 -0.62 3.32
C THR A 60 5.97 -1.01 1.86
N ILE A 61 4.94 -1.61 1.29
CA ILE A 61 4.87 -1.96 -0.13
C ILE A 61 3.49 -1.56 -0.65
N HIS A 62 3.44 -0.60 -1.56
CA HIS A 62 2.20 -0.22 -2.24
C HIS A 62 1.97 -1.15 -3.44
N GLY A 63 0.95 -2.00 -3.33
CA GLY A 63 0.61 -3.01 -4.33
C GLY A 63 -0.20 -2.48 -5.52
N LEU A 64 -0.56 -3.41 -6.41
CA LEU A 64 -1.54 -3.17 -7.48
C LEU A 64 -2.95 -3.53 -7.01
N HIS A 65 -3.96 -2.94 -7.66
CA HIS A 65 -5.36 -3.11 -7.27
C HIS A 65 -5.77 -4.59 -7.13
N GLY A 66 -6.17 -5.00 -5.92
CA GLY A 66 -6.54 -6.37 -5.58
C GLY A 66 -5.37 -7.36 -5.54
N ARG A 67 -4.12 -6.89 -5.39
CA ARG A 67 -2.91 -7.74 -5.37
C ARG A 67 -2.13 -7.68 -4.07
N ALA A 68 -2.54 -6.85 -3.10
CA ALA A 68 -1.87 -6.73 -1.81
C ALA A 68 -1.69 -8.09 -1.11
N VAL A 69 -2.74 -8.93 -1.09
CA VAL A 69 -2.68 -10.28 -0.50
C VAL A 69 -1.69 -11.19 -1.25
N ALA A 70 -1.71 -11.19 -2.59
CA ALA A 70 -0.81 -12.02 -3.38
C ALA A 70 0.66 -11.64 -3.15
N LEU A 71 0.95 -10.34 -3.08
CA LEU A 71 2.28 -9.81 -2.75
C LEU A 71 2.68 -10.20 -1.31
N ALA A 72 1.77 -10.05 -0.34
CA ALA A 72 1.99 -10.44 1.05
C ALA A 72 2.31 -11.95 1.18
N MET A 73 1.61 -12.81 0.43
CA MET A 73 1.93 -14.24 0.36
C MET A 73 3.36 -14.45 -0.15
N GLY A 74 3.73 -13.83 -1.27
CA GLY A 74 5.08 -13.92 -1.83
C GLY A 74 6.17 -13.47 -0.84
N ILE A 75 5.94 -12.36 -0.14
CA ILE A 75 6.85 -11.87 0.91
C ILE A 75 6.96 -12.91 2.02
N ARG A 76 5.85 -13.44 2.55
CA ARG A 76 5.89 -14.46 3.61
C ARG A 76 6.68 -15.70 3.18
N MET A 77 6.54 -16.13 1.93
CA MET A 77 7.27 -17.27 1.38
C MET A 77 8.78 -16.98 1.22
N GLY A 78 9.12 -15.74 0.84
CA GLY A 78 10.49 -15.30 0.58
C GLY A 78 11.23 -14.72 1.80
N LEU A 79 10.56 -14.51 2.93
CA LEU A 79 11.13 -13.87 4.12
C LEU A 79 11.87 -14.87 5.02
N GLU A 80 13.10 -14.56 5.41
CA GLU A 80 13.93 -15.43 6.27
C GLU A 80 13.61 -15.29 7.76
N HIS A 81 12.88 -14.23 8.09
CA HIS A 81 12.45 -13.86 9.44
C HIS A 81 10.96 -14.20 9.61
N PRO A 82 10.61 -15.44 9.99
CA PRO A 82 9.21 -15.89 10.09
C PRO A 82 8.42 -15.22 11.24
N ASP A 83 9.11 -14.54 12.15
CA ASP A 83 8.57 -13.82 13.30
C ASP A 83 8.01 -12.43 12.93
N LYS A 84 8.41 -11.88 11.78
CA LYS A 84 7.90 -10.57 11.31
C LYS A 84 6.42 -10.64 10.97
N LYS A 85 5.66 -9.65 11.43
CA LYS A 85 4.23 -9.53 11.14
C LYS A 85 4.02 -8.97 9.75
N ILE A 86 3.27 -9.70 8.92
CA ILE A 86 2.88 -9.25 7.58
C ILE A 86 1.40 -8.89 7.62
N ILE A 87 1.10 -7.63 7.29
CA ILE A 87 -0.26 -7.08 7.29
C ILE A 87 -0.58 -6.59 5.89
N ALA A 88 -1.57 -7.20 5.24
CA ALA A 88 -2.12 -6.69 4.00
C ALA A 88 -3.27 -5.73 4.31
N LEU A 89 -3.24 -4.50 3.77
CA LEU A 89 -4.33 -3.52 3.87
C LEU A 89 -5.05 -3.44 2.53
N GLN A 90 -6.37 -3.64 2.55
CA GLN A 90 -7.17 -3.66 1.33
C GLN A 90 -8.52 -2.97 1.54
N GLY A 91 -9.01 -2.27 0.52
CA GLY A 91 -10.40 -1.79 0.51
C GLY A 91 -11.35 -2.91 0.11
N ASP A 92 -12.64 -2.70 0.32
CA ASP A 92 -13.70 -3.59 -0.20
C ASP A 92 -13.65 -3.78 -1.72
N GLY A 93 -13.33 -2.73 -2.49
CA GLY A 93 -13.09 -2.88 -3.93
C GLY A 93 -11.90 -3.73 -4.28
N GLY A 94 -10.80 -3.55 -3.56
CA GLY A 94 -9.63 -4.41 -3.66
C GLY A 94 -9.97 -5.86 -3.34
N ALA A 95 -10.79 -6.11 -2.31
CA ALA A 95 -11.29 -7.44 -1.96
C ALA A 95 -12.21 -8.04 -3.03
N THR A 96 -12.94 -7.21 -3.76
CA THR A 96 -13.78 -7.65 -4.89
C THR A 96 -12.92 -8.16 -6.06
N ILE A 97 -12.00 -7.34 -6.59
CA ILE A 97 -11.11 -7.75 -7.69
C ILE A 97 -10.05 -8.76 -7.25
N GLY A 98 -9.70 -8.77 -5.97
CA GLY A 98 -8.69 -9.63 -5.36
C GLY A 98 -9.24 -10.90 -4.72
N LEU A 99 -10.54 -11.21 -4.90
CA LEU A 99 -11.22 -12.28 -4.18
C LEU A 99 -10.49 -13.63 -4.31
N GLN A 100 -10.02 -13.98 -5.51
CA GLN A 100 -9.29 -15.23 -5.71
C GLN A 100 -7.98 -15.29 -4.91
N HIS A 101 -7.22 -14.19 -4.84
CA HIS A 101 -5.97 -14.15 -4.07
C HIS A 101 -6.22 -14.29 -2.57
N LEU A 102 -7.30 -13.68 -2.08
CA LEU A 102 -7.77 -13.85 -0.70
C LEU A 102 -8.12 -15.31 -0.41
N LEU A 103 -8.88 -15.95 -1.28
CA LEU A 103 -9.26 -17.36 -1.12
C LEU A 103 -8.05 -18.29 -1.17
N GLU A 104 -7.09 -18.03 -2.06
CA GLU A 104 -5.85 -18.79 -2.13
C GLU A 104 -4.96 -18.58 -0.88
N ALA A 105 -4.88 -17.36 -0.34
CA ALA A 105 -4.16 -17.11 0.90
C ALA A 105 -4.77 -17.87 2.08
N ALA A 106 -6.10 -17.86 2.21
CA ALA A 106 -6.83 -18.66 3.19
C ALA A 106 -6.62 -20.17 2.97
N ARG A 107 -6.68 -20.64 1.73
CA ARG A 107 -6.45 -22.04 1.37
C ARG A 107 -5.03 -22.49 1.69
N HIS A 108 -4.03 -21.65 1.45
CA HIS A 108 -2.65 -21.92 1.82
C HIS A 108 -2.42 -21.77 3.33
N ASN A 109 -3.18 -20.95 4.06
CA ASN A 109 -3.00 -20.67 5.48
C ASN A 109 -1.56 -20.25 5.81
N LEU A 110 -1.01 -19.32 5.00
CA LEU A 110 0.25 -18.66 5.30
C LEU A 110 0.04 -17.69 6.47
N ASP A 111 1.03 -17.59 7.35
CA ASP A 111 0.98 -16.72 8.51
C ASP A 111 1.07 -15.24 8.09
N LEU A 112 -0.08 -14.60 7.92
CA LEU A 112 -0.23 -13.18 7.59
C LEU A 112 -1.67 -12.73 7.89
N THR A 113 -1.84 -11.43 8.13
CA THR A 113 -3.16 -10.84 8.43
C THR A 113 -3.61 -9.96 7.27
N LEU A 114 -4.78 -10.23 6.70
CA LEU A 114 -5.48 -9.30 5.80
C LEU A 114 -6.47 -8.45 6.60
N VAL A 115 -6.39 -7.14 6.43
CA VAL A 115 -7.38 -6.18 6.93
C VAL A 115 -8.13 -5.61 5.73
N VAL A 116 -9.44 -5.85 5.67
CA VAL A 116 -10.34 -5.24 4.69
C VAL A 116 -11.06 -4.08 5.33
N GLN A 117 -10.75 -2.85 4.89
CA GLN A 117 -11.47 -1.64 5.29
C GLN A 117 -12.69 -1.47 4.38
N ASN A 118 -13.83 -1.95 4.86
CA ASN A 118 -15.07 -2.01 4.11
C ASN A 118 -15.95 -0.78 4.39
N ASN A 119 -15.91 0.20 3.49
CA ASN A 119 -16.79 1.36 3.52
C ASN A 119 -17.94 1.26 2.49
N MET A 120 -18.16 0.07 1.92
CA MET A 120 -19.19 -0.27 0.94
C MET A 120 -19.11 0.49 -0.39
N VAL A 121 -18.04 1.23 -0.68
CA VAL A 121 -17.88 2.03 -1.90
C VAL A 121 -16.43 2.15 -2.37
N TYR A 122 -16.24 2.33 -3.67
CA TYR A 122 -14.96 2.74 -4.24
C TYR A 122 -14.76 4.23 -4.05
N GLY A 123 -14.39 4.64 -2.83
CA GLY A 123 -14.29 6.04 -2.44
C GLY A 123 -13.32 6.85 -3.31
N MET A 124 -12.15 6.28 -3.65
CA MET A 124 -11.13 6.98 -4.45
C MET A 124 -11.58 7.25 -5.89
N THR A 125 -12.49 6.43 -6.45
CA THR A 125 -12.91 6.51 -7.85
C THR A 125 -14.26 7.19 -8.06
N GLY A 126 -14.85 7.75 -7.01
CA GLY A 126 -16.10 8.51 -7.11
C GLY A 126 -17.33 7.85 -6.48
N GLY A 127 -17.16 6.80 -5.66
CA GLY A 127 -18.23 6.26 -4.82
C GLY A 127 -19.09 5.18 -5.49
N GLN A 128 -18.56 4.46 -6.49
CA GLN A 128 -19.22 3.27 -7.05
C GLN A 128 -19.40 2.20 -5.97
N THR A 129 -20.43 1.37 -6.07
CA THR A 129 -20.63 0.23 -5.16
C THR A 129 -19.57 -0.85 -5.39
N SER A 130 -19.23 -1.58 -4.34
CA SER A 130 -18.31 -2.71 -4.36
C SER A 130 -19.05 -4.05 -4.45
N GLY A 131 -18.29 -5.13 -4.63
CA GLY A 131 -18.81 -6.48 -4.50
C GLY A 131 -19.14 -6.88 -3.06
N LEU A 132 -18.81 -6.04 -2.06
CA LEU A 132 -19.14 -6.25 -0.66
C LEU A 132 -20.32 -5.39 -0.20
N SER A 133 -20.71 -4.36 -0.98
CA SER A 133 -21.89 -3.55 -0.71
C SER A 133 -23.11 -4.42 -0.51
N SER A 134 -23.87 -4.15 0.57
CA SER A 134 -25.15 -4.81 0.79
C SER A 134 -26.17 -4.40 -0.27
N THR A 135 -27.23 -5.19 -0.43
CA THR A 135 -28.33 -4.91 -1.36
C THR A 135 -29.03 -3.58 -1.04
N GLU A 136 -29.16 -3.27 0.24
CA GLU A 136 -29.77 -2.04 0.78
C GLU A 136 -28.86 -0.83 0.50
N PHE A 137 -27.54 -1.05 0.56
CA PHE A 137 -26.57 0.00 0.30
C PHE A 137 -26.51 0.39 -1.19
N LYS A 138 -26.82 -0.53 -2.10
CA LYS A 138 -26.82 -0.26 -3.56
C LYS A 138 -28.00 0.62 -3.99
N GLU A 139 -27.84 1.35 -5.10
CA GLU A 139 -28.90 2.22 -5.62
C GLU A 139 -30.01 1.39 -6.30
N PRO A 140 -31.30 1.59 -5.99
CA PRO A 140 -32.40 0.73 -6.47
C PRO A 140 -32.50 0.57 -7.99
N ASP A 141 -32.01 1.53 -8.76
CA ASP A 141 -32.12 1.61 -10.22
C ASP A 141 -30.91 1.03 -10.97
N ARG A 142 -29.95 0.43 -10.26
CA ARG A 142 -28.75 -0.16 -10.85
C ARG A 142 -28.89 -1.66 -11.11
N PRO A 143 -28.36 -2.18 -12.24
CA PRO A 143 -28.42 -3.62 -12.57
C PRO A 143 -27.86 -4.55 -11.49
N GLU A 144 -26.82 -4.10 -10.76
CA GLU A 144 -26.11 -4.84 -9.73
C GLU A 144 -26.85 -4.96 -8.38
N THR A 145 -27.99 -4.29 -8.24
CA THR A 145 -28.69 -4.14 -6.95
C THR A 145 -29.37 -5.41 -6.46
N ALA A 146 -29.70 -6.34 -7.36
CA ALA A 146 -30.26 -7.63 -6.99
C ALA A 146 -29.21 -8.66 -6.53
N VAL A 147 -27.91 -8.36 -6.67
CA VAL A 147 -26.83 -9.30 -6.33
C VAL A 147 -26.39 -9.04 -4.88
N PRO A 148 -26.44 -10.03 -3.98
CA PRO A 148 -25.94 -9.86 -2.61
C PRO A 148 -24.43 -9.63 -2.59
N GLY A 149 -23.96 -8.86 -1.61
CA GLY A 149 -22.54 -8.68 -1.35
C GLY A 149 -21.87 -9.99 -0.91
N TYR A 150 -20.58 -10.13 -1.18
CA TYR A 150 -19.79 -11.25 -0.68
C TYR A 150 -19.61 -11.18 0.84
N ASP A 151 -19.92 -12.27 1.55
CA ASP A 151 -19.46 -12.46 2.92
C ASP A 151 -18.00 -12.96 2.91
N ILE A 152 -17.05 -12.03 2.87
CA ILE A 152 -15.62 -12.38 2.77
C ILE A 152 -15.10 -13.12 4.02
N CYS A 153 -15.69 -12.91 5.19
CA CYS A 153 -15.34 -13.64 6.41
C CYS A 153 -15.76 -15.11 6.29
N ALA A 154 -17.01 -15.37 5.88
CA ALA A 154 -17.50 -16.74 5.67
C ALA A 154 -16.74 -17.44 4.53
N LEU A 155 -16.46 -16.74 3.43
CA LEU A 155 -15.68 -17.27 2.31
C LEU A 155 -14.26 -17.65 2.73
N ALA A 156 -13.55 -16.77 3.43
CA ALA A 156 -12.20 -17.05 3.93
C ALA A 156 -12.17 -18.20 4.93
N HIS A 157 -13.12 -18.24 5.88
CA HIS A 157 -13.26 -19.32 6.85
C HIS A 157 -13.43 -20.68 6.16
N ASN A 158 -14.35 -20.74 5.18
CA ASN A 158 -14.63 -21.95 4.42
C ASN A 158 -13.45 -22.37 3.56
N ALA A 159 -12.72 -21.41 2.98
CA ALA A 159 -11.49 -21.67 2.23
C ALA A 159 -10.32 -22.16 3.10
N GLY A 160 -10.35 -21.89 4.41
CA GLY A 160 -9.41 -22.48 5.37
C GLY A 160 -8.55 -21.48 6.16
N ALA A 161 -8.99 -20.21 6.25
CA ALA A 161 -8.39 -19.21 7.14
C ALA A 161 -8.40 -19.69 8.61
N ALA A 162 -7.32 -19.41 9.34
CA ALA A 162 -7.20 -19.75 10.75
C ALA A 162 -8.11 -18.90 11.65
N TYR A 163 -8.29 -17.63 11.25
CA TYR A 163 -9.11 -16.65 11.96
C TYR A 163 -9.82 -15.75 10.97
N THR A 164 -11.11 -15.49 11.21
CA THR A 164 -11.83 -14.43 10.51
C THR A 164 -12.63 -13.62 11.50
N ALA A 165 -12.63 -12.29 11.36
CA ALA A 165 -13.48 -11.44 12.16
C ALA A 165 -14.11 -10.32 11.34
N ARG A 166 -15.37 -9.99 11.62
CA ARG A 166 -16.04 -8.78 11.12
C ARG A 166 -16.37 -7.88 12.30
N THR A 167 -16.14 -6.58 12.19
CA THR A 167 -16.51 -5.62 13.23
C THR A 167 -16.78 -4.23 12.64
N PHE A 168 -17.55 -3.41 13.36
CA PHE A 168 -17.69 -1.99 13.05
C PHE A 168 -16.63 -1.16 13.79
N ILE A 169 -16.08 -0.14 13.14
CA ILE A 169 -14.97 0.66 13.70
C ILE A 169 -15.36 1.54 14.91
N GLY A 170 -16.66 1.79 15.11
CA GLY A 170 -17.18 2.53 16.27
C GLY A 170 -17.21 1.75 17.59
N LYS A 171 -16.80 0.48 17.60
CA LYS A 171 -16.72 -0.38 18.80
C LYS A 171 -15.27 -0.53 19.29
N ASP A 172 -15.10 -1.01 20.52
CA ASP A 172 -13.77 -1.39 20.99
C ASP A 172 -13.28 -2.62 20.22
N THR A 173 -12.22 -2.44 19.44
CA THR A 173 -11.64 -3.47 18.57
C THR A 173 -10.28 -3.95 19.07
N ALA A 174 -9.81 -3.47 20.23
CA ALA A 174 -8.44 -3.71 20.69
C ALA A 174 -8.10 -5.20 20.81
N GLU A 175 -8.94 -5.99 21.46
CA GLU A 175 -8.69 -7.42 21.65
C GLU A 175 -8.83 -8.21 20.33
N LEU A 176 -9.76 -7.81 19.46
CA LEU A 176 -9.93 -8.42 18.14
C LEU A 176 -8.67 -8.25 17.28
N TRP A 177 -8.09 -7.05 17.29
CA TRP A 177 -6.82 -6.78 16.59
C TRP A 177 -5.68 -7.63 17.14
N LYS A 178 -5.51 -7.65 18.47
CA LYS A 178 -4.45 -8.44 19.11
C LYS A 178 -4.58 -9.92 18.81
N GLU A 179 -5.81 -10.45 18.84
CA GLU A 179 -6.08 -11.84 18.55
C GLU A 179 -5.75 -12.20 17.10
N ALA A 180 -6.22 -11.42 16.13
CA ALA A 180 -5.94 -11.66 14.71
C ALA A 180 -4.43 -11.59 14.40
N LEU A 181 -3.74 -10.60 14.96
CA LEU A 181 -2.29 -10.40 14.77
C LEU A 181 -1.43 -11.44 15.51
N SER A 182 -2.01 -12.19 16.45
CA SER A 182 -1.33 -13.24 17.22
C SER A 182 -1.70 -14.65 16.77
N THR A 183 -2.76 -14.80 15.97
CA THR A 183 -3.21 -16.10 15.48
C THR A 183 -2.23 -16.60 14.41
N PRO A 184 -1.58 -17.77 14.62
CA PRO A 184 -0.73 -18.35 13.60
C PRO A 184 -1.55 -18.79 12.38
N GLY A 185 -1.16 -18.33 11.19
CA GLY A 185 -1.81 -18.67 9.92
C GLY A 185 -2.52 -17.47 9.30
N PHE A 186 -3.37 -17.74 8.30
CA PHE A 186 -4.04 -16.66 7.59
C PHE A 186 -5.20 -16.13 8.41
N SER A 187 -5.13 -14.85 8.76
CA SER A 187 -6.15 -14.13 9.50
C SER A 187 -6.80 -13.08 8.63
N LEU A 188 -8.13 -12.97 8.65
CA LEU A 188 -8.88 -11.90 7.98
C LEU A 188 -9.63 -11.06 9.00
N ILE A 189 -9.47 -9.74 8.96
CA ILE A 189 -10.33 -8.80 9.67
C ILE A 189 -11.07 -7.95 8.63
N GLU A 190 -12.39 -7.98 8.64
CA GLU A 190 -13.24 -7.03 7.94
C GLU A 190 -13.68 -5.93 8.90
N ILE A 191 -13.24 -4.71 8.65
CA ILE A 191 -13.59 -3.52 9.40
C ILE A 191 -14.62 -2.76 8.59
N VAL A 192 -15.86 -2.83 9.03
CA VAL A 192 -16.92 -2.03 8.44
C VAL A 192 -16.84 -0.62 8.98
N GLU A 193 -16.85 0.35 8.07
CA GLU A 193 -16.57 1.74 8.40
C GLU A 193 -17.26 2.73 7.46
N MET A 194 -17.14 4.02 7.77
CA MET A 194 -17.90 5.06 7.12
C MET A 194 -17.05 5.86 6.13
N CYS A 195 -17.54 5.98 4.88
CA CYS A 195 -17.04 6.94 3.90
C CYS A 195 -17.81 8.28 4.00
N PRO A 196 -17.23 9.36 4.52
CA PRO A 196 -17.96 10.62 4.68
C PRO A 196 -18.33 11.29 3.35
N ALA A 197 -17.59 11.03 2.28
CA ALA A 197 -17.82 11.65 0.97
C ALA A 197 -19.02 11.02 0.23
N TYR A 198 -19.17 9.70 0.31
CA TYR A 198 -20.15 8.95 -0.51
C TYR A 198 -21.13 8.13 0.31
N GLY A 199 -20.76 7.68 1.52
CA GLY A 199 -21.61 6.89 2.41
C GLY A 199 -22.67 7.71 3.17
N MET A 200 -22.45 9.01 3.40
CA MET A 200 -23.38 9.90 4.14
C MET A 200 -24.80 9.97 3.57
N ARG A 201 -25.03 9.55 2.33
CA ARG A 201 -26.36 9.55 1.72
C ARG A 201 -27.24 8.38 2.19
N LYS A 202 -26.64 7.40 2.87
CA LYS A 202 -27.23 6.11 3.30
C LYS A 202 -27.14 5.95 4.82
N VAL A 203 -27.54 7.01 5.56
CA VAL A 203 -27.39 7.12 7.02
C VAL A 203 -28.09 5.97 7.76
N GLN A 204 -29.22 5.48 7.25
CA GLN A 204 -29.97 4.41 7.89
C GLN A 204 -29.21 3.08 7.82
N GLU A 205 -28.70 2.73 6.65
CA GLU A 205 -27.89 1.53 6.43
C GLU A 205 -26.59 1.59 7.24
N LEU A 206 -26.08 2.80 7.48
CA LEU A 206 -24.94 3.03 8.37
C LEU A 206 -25.27 2.87 9.85
N HIS A 207 -26.49 3.19 10.28
CA HIS A 207 -26.97 2.88 11.62
C HIS A 207 -27.09 1.37 11.83
N ASP A 208 -27.68 0.68 10.86
CA ASP A 208 -27.75 -0.79 10.88
C ASP A 208 -26.34 -1.39 10.85
N THR A 209 -25.41 -0.71 10.17
CA THR A 209 -24.00 -1.06 10.17
C THR A 209 -23.31 -0.80 11.51
N ALA A 210 -23.70 0.23 12.25
CA ALA A 210 -23.16 0.50 13.58
C ALA A 210 -23.57 -0.58 14.60
N ASP A 211 -24.72 -1.21 14.36
CA ASP A 211 -25.21 -2.34 15.15
C ASP A 211 -24.56 -3.68 14.78
N TYR A 212 -23.66 -3.74 13.77
CA TYR A 212 -22.96 -4.97 13.39
C TYR A 212 -22.40 -5.71 14.59
N GLU A 213 -22.92 -6.89 14.88
CA GLU A 213 -22.31 -7.77 15.87
C GLU A 213 -20.92 -8.18 15.39
N SER A 214 -19.96 -8.18 16.31
CA SER A 214 -18.62 -8.67 15.99
C SER A 214 -18.70 -10.18 15.81
N VAL A 215 -18.54 -10.65 14.58
CA VAL A 215 -18.52 -12.09 14.26
C VAL A 215 -17.08 -12.53 14.25
N VAL A 216 -16.74 -13.54 15.05
CA VAL A 216 -15.39 -14.13 15.09
C VAL A 216 -15.48 -15.62 14.85
N THR A 217 -14.71 -16.12 13.89
CA THR A 217 -14.57 -17.56 13.64
C THR A 217 -13.11 -17.97 13.78
N ARG A 218 -12.91 -19.18 14.32
CA ARG A 218 -11.60 -19.76 14.57
C ARG A 218 -11.55 -21.15 13.97
N LYS A 219 -10.47 -21.46 13.27
CA LYS A 219 -10.24 -22.77 12.66
C LYS A 219 -8.77 -23.14 12.82
N PRO A 220 -8.38 -23.73 13.96
CA PRO A 220 -6.98 -24.05 14.22
C PRO A 220 -6.46 -24.99 13.14
N ARG A 221 -5.46 -24.52 12.40
CA ARG A 221 -4.83 -25.23 11.28
C ARG A 221 -3.34 -24.92 11.31
N ALA A 222 -2.51 -25.93 11.05
CA ALA A 222 -1.08 -25.72 10.94
C ALA A 222 -0.76 -24.67 9.87
N VAL A 223 0.18 -23.77 10.19
CA VAL A 223 0.72 -22.82 9.22
C VAL A 223 1.35 -23.61 8.09
N SER A 224 1.00 -23.27 6.84
CA SER A 224 1.72 -23.82 5.71
C SER A 224 3.05 -23.09 5.57
N LEU A 225 4.14 -23.85 5.61
CA LEU A 225 5.47 -23.38 5.31
C LEU A 225 5.83 -23.93 3.94
N PRO A 226 5.53 -23.21 2.84
CA PRO A 226 5.88 -23.69 1.53
C PRO A 226 7.40 -23.87 1.45
N HIS A 227 7.80 -24.99 0.88
CA HIS A 227 9.21 -25.29 0.64
C HIS A 227 9.81 -24.19 -0.24
N ARG A 228 10.84 -23.50 0.27
CA ARG A 228 11.70 -22.68 -0.57
C ARG A 228 12.45 -23.63 -1.50
N ALA A 229 12.03 -23.67 -2.76
CA ALA A 229 12.89 -24.24 -3.78
C ALA A 229 14.09 -23.31 -3.95
N ASP A 230 15.30 -23.86 -3.91
CA ASP A 230 16.49 -23.14 -4.39
C ASP A 230 16.31 -22.89 -5.90
N GLY A 231 15.80 -21.71 -6.23
CA GLY A 231 15.68 -21.19 -7.58
C GLY A 231 16.84 -20.24 -7.89
N ARG A 232 17.20 -20.11 -9.17
CA ARG A 232 18.07 -19.01 -9.59
C ARG A 232 17.36 -17.69 -9.34
N SER A 233 18.10 -16.66 -8.94
CA SER A 233 17.52 -15.34 -8.75
C SER A 233 17.00 -14.82 -10.08
N LEU A 234 15.83 -14.18 -10.10
CA LEU A 234 15.38 -13.46 -11.30
C LEU A 234 16.35 -12.35 -11.68
N LEU A 235 17.15 -11.87 -10.72
CA LEU A 235 18.21 -10.89 -10.96
C LEU A 235 19.36 -11.48 -11.80
N ASP A 236 19.58 -12.79 -11.78
CA ASP A 236 20.62 -13.45 -12.58
C ASP A 236 20.33 -13.36 -14.08
N ALA A 237 19.07 -13.15 -14.46
CA ALA A 237 18.66 -12.95 -15.85
C ALA A 237 18.84 -11.50 -16.34
N LEU A 238 19.07 -10.55 -15.43
CA LEU A 238 19.29 -9.16 -15.79
C LEU A 238 20.69 -9.00 -16.37
N LYS A 239 20.77 -8.32 -17.52
CA LYS A 239 22.07 -7.94 -18.10
C LYS A 239 22.60 -6.74 -17.33
N PRO A 240 23.82 -6.83 -16.75
CA PRO A 240 24.43 -5.68 -16.12
C PRO A 240 24.69 -4.59 -17.17
N ILE A 241 24.55 -3.33 -16.78
CA ILE A 241 25.00 -2.20 -17.60
C ILE A 241 26.53 -2.20 -17.55
N GLU A 242 27.16 -2.30 -18.72
CA GLU A 242 28.62 -2.36 -18.81
C GLU A 242 29.25 -0.99 -18.53
N HIS A 243 30.24 -0.98 -17.65
CA HIS A 243 31.11 0.18 -17.45
C HIS A 243 32.05 0.32 -18.66
N THR A 244 31.90 1.41 -19.43
CA THR A 244 32.66 1.61 -20.68
C THR A 244 33.48 2.91 -20.70
N CYS A 245 33.23 3.83 -19.77
CA CYS A 245 33.96 5.09 -19.65
C CYS A 245 33.98 5.57 -18.19
N GLU A 246 34.85 6.53 -17.89
CA GLU A 246 34.95 7.11 -16.54
C GLU A 246 34.33 8.50 -16.50
N ALA A 247 33.41 8.73 -15.57
CA ALA A 247 32.83 10.04 -15.37
C ALA A 247 33.85 11.02 -14.74
N PRO A 248 33.96 12.25 -15.26
CA PRO A 248 34.74 13.32 -14.64
C PRO A 248 33.98 13.95 -13.46
N LEU A 249 33.31 13.13 -12.64
CA LEU A 249 32.56 13.56 -11.46
C LEU A 249 33.24 13.05 -10.20
N ASP A 250 33.73 13.95 -9.35
CA ASP A 250 34.43 13.57 -8.13
C ASP A 250 33.50 13.37 -6.91
N GLY A 251 32.23 13.77 -7.02
CA GLY A 251 31.29 13.82 -5.89
C GLY A 251 29.92 13.21 -6.18
N ARG A 252 28.91 13.78 -5.53
CA ARG A 252 27.48 13.52 -5.73
C ARG A 252 26.92 14.65 -6.58
N LEU A 253 26.08 14.30 -7.56
CA LEU A 253 25.39 15.23 -8.44
C LEU A 253 23.89 14.94 -8.37
N GLU A 254 23.12 15.95 -8.00
CA GLU A 254 21.67 15.89 -7.83
C GLU A 254 20.97 16.64 -8.97
N ILE A 255 20.22 15.92 -9.79
CA ILE A 255 19.61 16.42 -11.01
C ILE A 255 18.09 16.25 -10.92
N ILE A 256 17.35 17.30 -11.27
CA ILE A 256 15.89 17.23 -11.45
C ILE A 256 15.56 17.56 -12.91
N VAL A 257 14.80 16.68 -13.55
CA VAL A 257 14.21 16.92 -14.88
C VAL A 257 12.69 17.05 -14.70
N ALA A 258 12.10 18.18 -15.09
CA ALA A 258 10.69 18.47 -14.87
C ALA A 258 9.98 18.98 -16.14
N GLY A 259 8.77 18.50 -16.41
CA GLY A 259 7.98 18.91 -17.57
C GLY A 259 6.52 18.44 -17.51
N SER A 260 5.81 18.46 -18.65
CA SER A 260 4.41 18.02 -18.76
C SER A 260 4.23 16.64 -19.42
N ALA A 261 5.32 16.07 -19.97
CA ALA A 261 5.30 14.83 -20.71
C ALA A 261 5.75 13.66 -19.82
N GLY A 262 4.79 12.95 -19.24
CA GLY A 262 4.97 11.80 -18.33
C GLY A 262 6.18 10.93 -18.68
N GLU A 263 6.02 10.12 -19.72
CA GLU A 263 7.01 9.12 -20.12
C GLU A 263 8.32 9.72 -20.63
N ALA A 264 8.27 10.87 -21.32
CA ALA A 264 9.47 11.50 -21.86
C ALA A 264 10.41 11.97 -20.74
N ILE A 265 9.86 12.54 -19.65
CA ILE A 265 10.64 12.92 -18.48
C ILE A 265 11.21 11.70 -17.77
N GLN A 266 10.41 10.63 -17.62
CA GLN A 266 10.88 9.39 -16.98
C GLN A 266 12.00 8.72 -17.79
N SER A 267 11.85 8.65 -19.12
CA SER A 267 12.85 8.13 -20.05
C SER A 267 14.15 8.95 -20.02
N ALA A 268 14.07 10.28 -19.91
CA ALA A 268 15.25 11.12 -19.76
C ALA A 268 16.00 10.81 -18.45
N GLY A 269 15.28 10.60 -17.34
CA GLY A 269 15.87 10.16 -16.08
C GLY A 269 16.53 8.77 -16.17
N ASP A 270 15.92 7.84 -16.90
CA ASP A 270 16.48 6.50 -17.12
C ASP A 270 17.75 6.54 -17.99
N LEU A 271 17.76 7.38 -19.02
CA LEU A 271 18.94 7.61 -19.86
C LEU A 271 20.10 8.21 -19.06
N LEU A 272 19.84 9.23 -18.23
CA LEU A 272 20.86 9.83 -17.36
C LEU A 272 21.43 8.82 -16.36
N SER A 273 20.55 8.02 -15.75
CA SER A 273 20.96 6.98 -14.78
C SER A 273 21.80 5.90 -15.46
N THR A 274 21.36 5.43 -16.63
CA THR A 274 22.10 4.46 -17.43
C THR A 274 23.45 5.00 -17.85
N ALA A 275 23.52 6.25 -18.32
CA ALA A 275 24.78 6.91 -18.67
C ALA A 275 25.72 7.02 -17.46
N GLY A 276 25.20 7.36 -16.28
CA GLY A 276 25.97 7.38 -15.04
C GLY A 276 26.56 6.02 -14.68
N ILE A 277 25.76 4.95 -14.77
CA ILE A 277 26.22 3.58 -14.50
C ILE A 277 27.27 3.15 -15.52
N THR A 278 27.02 3.39 -16.81
CA THR A 278 27.98 3.16 -17.89
C THR A 278 29.29 3.93 -17.68
N ALA A 279 29.23 5.06 -16.97
CA ALA A 279 30.35 5.92 -16.62
C ALA A 279 31.00 5.61 -15.25
N GLY A 280 30.66 4.47 -14.63
CA GLY A 280 31.27 4.01 -13.37
C GLY A 280 30.64 4.60 -12.10
N LEU A 281 29.51 5.29 -12.19
CA LEU A 281 28.82 5.90 -11.05
C LEU A 281 27.70 5.02 -10.48
N SER A 282 27.47 5.15 -9.18
CA SER A 282 26.18 4.75 -8.59
C SER A 282 25.10 5.73 -9.05
N ALA A 283 23.93 5.20 -9.44
CA ALA A 283 22.81 6.00 -9.89
C ALA A 283 21.52 5.61 -9.17
N THR A 284 20.68 6.59 -8.87
CA THR A 284 19.29 6.36 -8.44
C THR A 284 18.36 7.25 -9.23
N LYS A 285 17.17 6.74 -9.57
CA LYS A 285 16.10 7.47 -10.24
C LYS A 285 14.80 7.34 -9.47
N LYS A 286 14.14 8.47 -9.22
CA LYS A 286 12.82 8.55 -8.60
C LYS A 286 11.89 9.39 -9.48
N GLY A 287 10.71 8.86 -9.80
CA GLY A 287 9.68 9.56 -10.55
C GLY A 287 8.61 10.15 -9.64
N ASP A 288 8.12 11.35 -9.95
CA ASP A 288 6.91 11.95 -9.37
C ASP A 288 6.02 12.49 -10.50
N TYR A 289 4.86 11.87 -10.69
CA TYR A 289 3.87 12.25 -11.70
C TYR A 289 2.48 11.71 -11.31
N PRO A 290 1.39 12.39 -11.70
CA PRO A 290 0.04 11.90 -11.43
C PRO A 290 -0.24 10.66 -12.29
N ILE A 291 -0.54 9.53 -11.64
CA ILE A 291 -0.83 8.25 -12.32
C ILE A 291 -2.25 8.15 -12.89
N THR A 292 -3.16 9.06 -12.51
CA THR A 292 -4.59 9.02 -12.85
C THR A 292 -5.04 10.06 -13.87
N ILE A 293 -4.17 11.02 -14.22
CA ILE A 293 -4.52 12.15 -15.09
C ILE A 293 -3.64 12.03 -16.34
N GLY A 294 -4.25 11.91 -17.52
CA GLY A 294 -3.52 11.83 -18.81
C GLY A 294 -2.79 13.12 -19.20
N THR A 295 -2.76 14.11 -18.31
CA THR A 295 -2.12 15.42 -18.42
C THR A 295 -1.61 15.85 -17.05
N GLY A 296 -0.57 16.70 -16.99
CA GLY A 296 -0.04 17.25 -15.75
C GLY A 296 1.48 17.24 -15.71
N PHE A 297 2.04 17.57 -14.55
CA PHE A 297 3.50 17.57 -14.35
C PHE A 297 4.08 16.15 -14.39
N SER A 298 5.35 16.04 -14.74
CA SER A 298 6.18 14.86 -14.54
C SER A 298 7.57 15.32 -14.11
N VAL A 299 8.11 14.67 -13.09
CA VAL A 299 9.42 14.95 -12.52
C VAL A 299 10.22 13.65 -12.43
N ALA A 300 11.47 13.70 -12.85
CA ALA A 300 12.46 12.66 -12.62
C ALA A 300 13.60 13.24 -11.78
N GLU A 301 13.81 12.68 -10.61
CA GLU A 301 14.92 12.98 -9.69
C GLU A 301 16.02 11.94 -9.93
N VAL A 302 17.22 12.39 -10.27
CA VAL A 302 18.38 11.53 -10.54
C VAL A 302 19.53 11.95 -9.64
N ILE A 303 20.11 10.98 -8.94
CA ILE A 303 21.36 11.18 -8.18
C ILE A 303 22.42 10.32 -8.83
N LEU A 304 23.56 10.93 -9.14
CA LEU A 304 24.76 10.26 -9.62
C LEU A 304 25.87 10.45 -8.57
N SER A 305 26.57 9.39 -8.19
CA SER A 305 27.64 9.49 -7.20
C SER A 305 28.71 8.43 -7.36
N ARG A 306 29.95 8.75 -6.99
CA ARG A 306 31.02 7.75 -6.80
C ARG A 306 30.80 6.86 -5.56
N GLN A 307 30.02 7.33 -4.59
CA GLN A 307 29.72 6.59 -3.37
C GLN A 307 28.33 5.94 -3.46
N PRO A 308 28.08 4.85 -2.72
CA PRO A 308 26.75 4.26 -2.61
C PRO A 308 25.70 5.30 -2.17
N ILE A 309 24.53 5.28 -2.80
CA ILE A 309 23.44 6.20 -2.52
C ILE A 309 22.44 5.50 -1.59
N HIS A 310 22.33 5.99 -0.35
CA HIS A 310 21.43 5.42 0.67
C HIS A 310 20.12 6.20 0.87
N TYR A 311 20.05 7.41 0.32
CA TYR A 311 18.86 8.28 0.37
C TYR A 311 18.64 8.94 -0.98
N THR A 312 17.45 8.75 -1.54
CA THR A 312 17.10 9.16 -2.91
C THR A 312 16.38 10.50 -3.00
N GLY A 313 16.08 11.15 -1.87
CA GLY A 313 15.48 12.47 -1.86
C GLY A 313 16.50 13.55 -2.22
N ILE A 314 16.03 14.55 -2.96
CA ILE A 314 16.76 15.77 -3.30
C ILE A 314 15.95 16.94 -2.72
N ASP A 315 16.49 17.80 -1.87
CA ASP A 315 15.72 18.99 -1.43
C ASP A 315 16.03 20.19 -2.31
N CYS A 316 17.29 20.35 -2.69
CA CYS A 316 17.81 21.42 -3.53
C CYS A 316 18.81 20.81 -4.54
N PRO A 317 18.47 20.70 -5.83
CA PRO A 317 19.35 20.07 -6.81
C PRO A 317 20.51 20.97 -7.21
N ASP A 318 21.60 20.35 -7.66
CA ASP A 318 22.70 21.02 -8.32
C ASP A 318 22.29 21.54 -9.71
N ILE A 319 21.47 20.74 -10.43
CA ILE A 319 21.03 21.05 -11.80
C ILE A 319 19.51 20.82 -11.91
N MET A 320 18.80 21.81 -12.46
CA MET A 320 17.37 21.67 -12.76
C MET A 320 17.07 21.91 -14.25
N ILE A 321 16.61 20.86 -14.93
CA ILE A 321 16.20 20.91 -16.34
C ILE A 321 14.68 21.01 -16.40
N VAL A 322 14.17 22.21 -16.71
CA VAL A 322 12.72 22.46 -16.79
C VAL A 322 12.30 22.68 -18.24
N ILE A 323 11.42 21.82 -18.76
CA ILE A 323 10.99 21.84 -20.16
C ILE A 323 9.56 22.34 -20.37
N SER A 324 8.78 22.56 -19.30
CA SER A 324 7.43 23.12 -19.37
C SER A 324 7.03 23.88 -18.11
N GLN A 325 5.96 24.67 -18.20
CA GLN A 325 5.43 25.44 -17.09
C GLN A 325 4.85 24.57 -15.97
N ASP A 326 4.15 23.47 -16.30
CA ASP A 326 3.61 22.56 -15.27
C ASP A 326 4.72 21.92 -14.44
N GLY A 327 5.82 21.55 -15.10
CA GLY A 327 7.03 21.07 -14.45
C GLY A 327 7.61 22.14 -13.53
N LEU A 328 7.78 23.37 -14.04
CA LEU A 328 8.28 24.50 -13.26
C LEU A 328 7.45 24.73 -12.00
N ASP A 329 6.13 24.79 -12.13
CA ASP A 329 5.24 25.09 -11.01
C ASP A 329 5.28 24.00 -9.94
N LYS A 330 5.53 22.74 -10.34
CA LYS A 330 5.73 21.64 -9.41
C LYS A 330 7.04 21.72 -8.63
N VAL A 331 8.15 22.12 -9.26
CA VAL A 331 9.50 22.06 -8.65
C VAL A 331 10.06 23.40 -8.22
N ARG A 332 9.35 24.51 -8.46
CA ARG A 332 9.82 25.89 -8.22
C ARG A 332 10.36 26.10 -6.80
N SER A 333 9.71 25.49 -5.79
CA SER A 333 10.13 25.63 -4.39
C SER A 333 11.46 24.96 -4.05
N ARG A 334 11.99 24.12 -4.95
CA ARG A 334 13.25 23.39 -4.79
C ARG A 334 14.44 24.10 -5.45
N ILE A 335 14.22 25.20 -6.17
CA ILE A 335 15.30 25.99 -6.78
C ILE A 335 16.02 26.75 -5.66
N GLY A 336 17.27 26.38 -5.39
CA GLY A 336 18.12 27.06 -4.42
C GLY A 336 19.11 28.02 -5.06
N GLU A 337 19.92 28.66 -4.22
CA GLU A 337 20.88 29.69 -4.62
C GLU A 337 22.01 29.16 -5.52
N HIS A 338 22.29 27.85 -5.44
CA HIS A 338 23.34 27.18 -6.20
C HIS A 338 22.80 26.27 -7.31
N THR A 339 21.47 26.20 -7.49
CA THR A 339 20.86 25.40 -8.55
C THR A 339 21.15 26.05 -9.90
N LEU A 340 21.81 25.30 -10.78
CA LEU A 340 22.01 25.64 -12.19
C LEU A 340 20.72 25.41 -13.00
#